data_AF-A0A2U9NLV6-F1
#
_entry.id   AF-A0A2U9NLV6-F1
#
_cell.length_a   1.000
_cell.length_b   1.000
_cell.length_c   1.000
_cell.angle_alpha   90.00
_cell.angle_beta   90.00
_cell.angle_gamma   90.00
#
_symmetry.space_group_name_H-M   'P 1'
#
loop_
_entity.id
_entity.type
_entity.pdbx_description
1 polymer ?
#
loop_
_entity_poly.entity_id
_entity_poly.type
_entity_poly.pdbx_seq_one_letter_code
_entity_poly.pdbx_strand_id
1 'polypeptide(L)'
;MTLVTTQYTNADLKNRLSESVDDFLDGLRTSDIDRPLLNWKNIVQDVVNSQEEGTLDCGTSSLAVNISHWMEVLCDTFMELEVKAEGHASQMGQDLLTGTPKEQTPTLSPSISPSRATRSPSPSSQL
;
A
#
# COMPACT_ATOMS: atom_id res chain seq x y z
N MET A 1 3.40 -4.52 -56.07
CA MET A 1 4.30 -4.43 -54.89
C MET A 1 3.43 -3.97 -53.74
N THR A 2 2.89 -4.92 -52.99
CA THR A 2 1.84 -4.67 -51.99
C THR A 2 2.53 -4.32 -50.68
N LEU A 3 2.43 -3.06 -50.25
CA LEU A 3 2.84 -2.64 -48.92
C LEU A 3 1.84 -3.22 -47.92
N VAL A 4 2.19 -4.37 -47.33
CA VAL A 4 1.57 -4.82 -46.08
C VAL A 4 2.27 -4.06 -44.97
N THR A 5 1.87 -2.81 -44.75
CA THR A 5 2.22 -2.10 -43.52
C THR A 5 1.41 -2.75 -42.42
N THR A 6 2.11 -3.51 -41.58
CA THR A 6 1.59 -4.09 -40.34
C THR A 6 0.85 -3.02 -39.56
N GLN A 7 -0.48 -3.15 -39.52
CA GLN A 7 -1.34 -2.60 -38.49
C GLN A 7 -0.95 -3.23 -37.13
N TYR A 8 0.25 -2.93 -36.64
CA TYR A 8 0.55 -3.01 -35.22
C TYR A 8 -0.11 -1.76 -34.63
N THR A 9 -1.43 -1.86 -34.49
CA THR A 9 -2.30 -0.69 -34.39
C THR A 9 -2.07 0.05 -33.09
N ASN A 10 -2.21 1.37 -33.09
CA ASN A 10 -2.36 2.17 -31.87
C ASN A 10 -3.33 1.56 -30.84
N ALA A 11 -4.30 0.73 -31.27
CA ALA A 11 -5.17 -0.02 -30.36
C ALA A 11 -4.42 -1.05 -29.49
N ASP A 12 -3.39 -1.72 -30.02
CA ASP A 12 -2.51 -2.61 -29.25
C ASP A 12 -1.75 -1.82 -28.19
N LEU A 13 -1.13 -0.71 -28.60
CA LEU A 13 -0.39 0.17 -27.69
C LEU A 13 -1.29 0.74 -26.59
N LYS A 14 -2.53 1.12 -26.94
CA LYS A 14 -3.55 1.58 -25.99
C LYS A 14 -3.95 0.50 -24.97
N ASN A 15 -4.12 -0.74 -25.42
CA ASN A 15 -4.43 -1.86 -24.53
C ASN A 15 -3.27 -2.12 -23.59
N ARG A 16 -2.05 -2.23 -24.12
CA ARG A 16 -0.82 -2.43 -23.33
C ARG A 16 -0.57 -1.32 -22.32
N LEU A 17 -0.84 -0.07 -22.71
CA LEU A 17 -0.81 1.08 -21.80
C LEU A 17 -1.76 0.89 -20.62
N SER A 18 -2.99 0.45 -20.87
CA SER A 18 -3.98 0.23 -19.83
C SER A 18 -3.61 -0.96 -18.93
N GLU A 19 -3.21 -2.08 -19.55
CA GLU A 19 -2.76 -3.30 -18.87
C GLU A 19 -1.50 -3.06 -18.01
N SER A 20 -0.65 -2.10 -18.38
CA SER A 20 0.55 -1.79 -17.59
C SER A 20 0.24 -1.34 -16.16
N VAL A 21 -0.93 -0.72 -15.93
CA VAL A 21 -1.40 -0.35 -14.59
C VAL A 21 -1.72 -1.60 -13.77
N ASP A 22 -2.41 -2.56 -14.37
CA ASP A 22 -2.74 -3.83 -13.72
C ASP A 22 -1.47 -4.64 -13.42
N ASP A 23 -0.54 -4.70 -14.38
CA ASP A 23 0.77 -5.35 -14.21
C ASP A 23 1.57 -4.71 -13.06
N PHE A 24 1.55 -3.38 -12.96
CA PHE A 24 2.23 -2.66 -11.88
C PHE A 24 1.63 -2.99 -10.51
N LEU A 25 0.30 -2.96 -10.39
CA LEU A 25 -0.39 -3.31 -9.14
C LEU A 25 -0.18 -4.79 -8.76
N ASP A 26 -0.15 -5.69 -9.74
CA ASP A 26 0.17 -7.10 -9.49
C ASP A 26 1.63 -7.29 -9.06
N GLY A 27 2.56 -6.55 -9.66
CA GLY A 27 3.96 -6.52 -9.25
C GLY A 27 4.13 -6.04 -7.80
N LEU A 28 3.40 -5.00 -7.40
CA LEU A 28 3.37 -4.55 -6.00
C LEU A 28 2.82 -5.63 -5.07
N ARG A 29 1.73 -6.31 -5.46
CA ARG A 29 1.12 -7.39 -4.68
C ARG A 29 2.06 -8.58 -4.49
N THR A 30 2.82 -8.91 -5.52
CA THR A 30 3.73 -10.08 -5.55
C THR A 30 5.15 -9.75 -5.11
N SER A 31 5.46 -8.46 -4.89
CA SER A 31 6.81 -7.95 -4.65
C SER A 31 7.80 -8.23 -5.80
N ASP A 32 7.30 -8.43 -7.02
CA ASP A 32 8.09 -8.56 -8.25
C ASP A 32 7.81 -7.35 -9.17
N ILE A 33 8.60 -6.29 -8.99
CA ILE A 33 8.45 -5.04 -9.77
C ILE A 33 9.28 -5.04 -11.06
N ASP A 34 10.20 -6.00 -11.22
CA ASP A 34 11.12 -6.02 -12.36
C ASP A 34 10.37 -6.29 -13.67
N ARG A 35 9.39 -7.20 -13.62
CA ARG A 35 8.55 -7.53 -14.77
C ARG A 35 7.70 -6.36 -15.27
N PRO A 36 6.88 -5.66 -14.45
CA PRO A 36 6.13 -4.50 -14.90
C PRO A 36 7.02 -3.35 -15.35
N LEU A 37 8.18 -3.14 -14.72
CA LEU A 37 9.14 -2.12 -15.17
C LEU A 37 9.72 -2.43 -16.55
N LEU A 38 10.02 -3.69 -16.84
CA LEU A 38 10.47 -4.10 -18.17
C LEU A 38 9.38 -3.90 -19.22
N ASN A 39 8.13 -4.28 -18.92
CA ASN A 39 6.99 -4.05 -19.80
C ASN A 39 6.79 -2.55 -20.08
N TRP A 40 6.84 -1.73 -19.03
CA TRP A 40 6.73 -0.28 -19.14
C TRP A 40 7.81 0.33 -20.03
N LYS A 41 9.08 -0.09 -19.91
CA LYS A 41 10.17 0.36 -20.79
C LYS A 41 9.89 0.06 -22.26
N ASN A 42 9.37 -1.13 -22.55
CA ASN A 42 9.01 -1.50 -23.92
C ASN A 42 7.86 -0.64 -24.46
N ILE A 43 6.85 -0.37 -23.63
CA ILE A 43 5.75 0.54 -23.99
C ILE A 43 6.28 1.94 -24.31
N VAL A 44 7.14 2.50 -23.45
CA VAL A 44 7.76 3.82 -23.67
C VAL A 44 8.53 3.85 -24.99
N GLN A 45 9.33 2.83 -25.27
CA GLN A 45 10.06 2.73 -26.54
C GLN A 45 9.11 2.71 -27.73
N ASP A 46 8.02 1.95 -27.65
CA ASP A 46 7.03 1.85 -28.73
C ASP A 46 6.26 3.18 -28.93
N VAL A 47 5.95 3.91 -27.85
CA VAL A 47 5.37 5.25 -27.94
C VAL A 47 6.32 6.21 -28.66
N VAL A 48 7.60 6.23 -28.26
CA VAL A 48 8.62 7.12 -28.85
C VAL A 48 8.82 6.80 -30.32
N ASN A 49 9.00 5.52 -30.67
CA ASN A 49 9.15 5.10 -32.06
C ASN A 49 7.92 5.49 -32.91
N SER A 50 6.71 5.25 -32.41
CA SER A 50 5.48 5.61 -33.11
C SER A 50 5.32 7.13 -33.28
N GLN A 51 5.82 7.91 -32.32
CA GLN A 51 5.82 9.37 -32.41
C GLN A 51 6.82 9.86 -33.46
N GLU A 52 8.04 9.31 -33.49
CA GLU A 52 9.07 9.65 -34.48
C GLU A 52 8.65 9.26 -35.91
N GLU A 53 7.94 8.14 -36.06
CA GLU A 53 7.38 7.69 -37.34
C GLU A 53 6.13 8.48 -37.77
N GLY A 54 5.56 9.31 -36.90
CA GLY A 54 4.32 10.04 -37.14
C GLY A 54 3.08 9.14 -37.24
N THR A 55 3.15 7.93 -36.67
CA THR A 55 2.07 6.93 -36.67
C THR A 55 1.25 6.94 -35.38
N LEU A 56 1.74 7.62 -34.33
CA LEU A 56 1.06 7.76 -33.04
C LEU A 56 -0.16 8.67 -33.15
N ASP A 57 -1.35 8.15 -32.83
CA ASP A 57 -2.55 8.98 -32.79
C ASP A 57 -2.62 9.85 -31.52
N CYS A 58 -3.32 10.98 -31.61
CA CYS A 58 -3.45 11.94 -30.51
C CYS A 58 -4.11 11.34 -29.25
N GLY A 59 -5.07 10.42 -29.42
CA GLY A 59 -5.74 9.76 -28.31
C GLY A 59 -4.79 8.83 -27.55
N THR A 60 -4.00 8.04 -28.27
CA THR A 60 -2.98 7.17 -27.66
C THR A 60 -1.85 7.98 -27.02
N SER A 61 -1.42 9.07 -27.66
CA SER A 61 -0.46 10.01 -27.06
C SER A 61 -0.97 10.61 -25.74
N SER A 62 -2.21 11.10 -25.72
CA SER A 62 -2.82 11.64 -24.51
C SER A 62 -2.96 10.58 -23.41
N LEU A 63 -3.32 9.35 -23.79
CA LEU A 63 -3.40 8.23 -22.84
C LEU A 63 -2.02 7.90 -22.25
N ALA A 64 -0.97 7.84 -23.06
CA ALA A 64 0.39 7.57 -22.61
C ALA A 64 0.85 8.61 -21.58
N VAL A 65 0.57 9.90 -21.83
CA VAL A 65 0.88 10.98 -20.87
C VAL A 65 0.09 10.80 -19.57
N ASN A 66 -1.22 10.56 -19.66
CA ASN A 66 -2.07 10.40 -18.48
C ASN A 66 -1.65 9.20 -17.62
N ILE A 67 -1.36 8.06 -18.23
CA ILE A 67 -0.94 6.86 -17.50
C ILE A 67 0.46 7.06 -16.89
N SER A 68 1.37 7.71 -17.61
CA SER A 68 2.69 8.06 -17.05
C SER A 68 2.55 8.91 -15.78
N HIS A 69 1.66 9.91 -15.81
CA HIS A 69 1.39 10.75 -14.65
C HIS A 69 0.74 9.96 -13.50
N TRP A 70 -0.18 9.04 -13.80
CA TRP A 70 -0.77 8.18 -12.77
C TRP A 70 0.27 7.29 -12.09
N MET A 71 1.18 6.68 -12.87
CA MET A 71 2.26 5.86 -12.33
C MET A 71 3.19 6.66 -11.42
N GLU A 72 3.54 7.89 -11.81
CA GLU A 72 4.32 8.81 -10.97
C GLU A 72 3.63 9.08 -9.63
N VAL A 73 2.36 9.49 -9.67
CA VAL A 73 1.57 9.79 -8.46
C VAL A 73 1.44 8.56 -7.55
N LEU A 74 1.27 7.37 -8.12
CA LEU A 74 1.22 6.12 -7.34
C LEU A 74 2.54 5.86 -6.63
N CYS A 75 3.66 5.94 -7.35
CA CYS A 75 5.00 5.77 -6.78
C CYS A 75 5.25 6.76 -5.65
N ASP A 76 4.96 8.06 -5.86
CA ASP A 76 5.11 9.09 -4.83
C ASP A 76 4.26 8.80 -3.59
N THR A 77 3.00 8.38 -3.80
CA THR A 77 2.09 8.03 -2.70
C THR A 77 2.61 6.84 -1.90
N PHE A 78 3.12 5.80 -2.57
CA PHE A 78 3.66 4.62 -1.88
C PHE A 78 4.96 4.95 -1.13
N MET A 79 5.85 5.75 -1.70
CA MET A 79 7.05 6.23 -0.99
C MET A 79 6.69 7.08 0.24
N GLU A 80 5.69 7.97 0.13
CA GLU A 80 5.24 8.77 1.26
C GLU A 80 4.62 7.91 2.38
N LEU A 81 3.88 6.86 2.01
CA LEU A 81 3.33 5.89 2.96
C LEU A 81 4.41 5.09 3.68
N GLU A 82 5.46 4.67 2.97
CA GLU A 82 6.62 3.97 3.55
C GLU A 82 7.29 4.83 4.64
N VAL A 83 7.58 6.10 4.32
CA VAL A 83 8.19 7.05 5.27
C VAL A 83 7.32 7.25 6.52
N LYS A 84 6.00 7.36 6.35
CA LYS A 84 5.07 7.48 7.47
C LYS A 84 5.03 6.22 8.33
N ALA A 85 4.99 5.04 7.70
CA ALA A 85 4.97 3.75 8.40
C ALA A 85 6.24 3.56 9.25
N GLU A 86 7.41 3.90 8.71
CA GLU A 86 8.69 3.85 9.44
C GLU A 86 8.70 4.82 10.63
N GLY A 87 8.16 6.03 10.45
CA GLY A 87 7.99 7.00 11.54
C GLY A 87 7.10 6.47 12.67
N HIS A 88 5.97 5.85 12.34
CA HIS A 88 5.08 5.24 13.33
C HIS A 88 5.72 4.04 14.03
N ALA A 89 6.44 3.18 13.30
CA ALA A 89 7.16 2.05 13.89
C ALA A 89 8.24 2.51 14.87
N SER A 90 8.98 3.56 14.51
CA SER A 90 10.01 4.17 15.36
C SER A 90 9.41 4.78 16.64
N GLN A 91 8.29 5.49 16.51
CA GLN A 91 7.56 6.06 17.65
C GLN A 91 7.07 4.96 18.59
N MET A 92 6.45 3.91 18.05
CA MET A 92 5.97 2.77 18.84
C MET A 92 7.13 2.08 19.59
N GLY A 93 8.29 1.94 18.96
CA GLY A 93 9.50 1.41 19.61
C GLY A 93 9.96 2.28 20.79
N GLN A 94 9.92 3.60 20.66
CA GLN A 94 10.24 4.53 21.75
C GLN A 94 9.23 4.47 22.89
N ASP A 95 7.94 4.43 22.59
CA ASP A 95 6.87 4.33 23.59
C ASP A 95 6.97 3.04 24.41
N LEU A 96 7.33 1.92 23.75
CA LEU A 96 7.57 0.65 24.44
C LEU A 96 8.81 0.69 25.35
N LEU A 97 9.89 1.34 24.93
CA LEU A 97 11.12 1.48 25.74
C LEU A 97 10.91 2.42 26.94
N THR A 98 10.18 3.51 26.75
CA THR A 98 9.90 4.51 27.80
C THR A 98 8.78 4.08 28.75
N GLY A 99 7.89 3.19 28.31
CA GLY A 99 6.80 2.61 29.10
C GLY A 99 7.21 1.49 30.07
N THR A 100 8.50 1.10 30.11
CA THR A 100 8.99 0.21 31.18
C THR A 100 8.72 0.89 32.52
N PRO A 101 7.87 0.33 33.41
CA PRO A 101 7.64 0.95 34.70
C PRO A 101 8.99 1.02 35.38
N LYS A 102 9.50 2.23 35.61
CA LYS A 102 10.41 2.45 36.73
C LYS A 102 9.75 1.70 37.88
N GLU A 103 10.44 0.69 38.41
CA GLU A 103 10.17 0.11 39.71
C GLU A 103 10.04 1.27 40.70
N GLN A 104 8.86 1.85 40.78
CA GLN A 104 8.42 2.56 41.95
C GLN A 104 8.25 1.44 42.94
N THR A 105 9.28 1.25 43.76
CA THR A 105 9.19 0.50 45.02
C THR A 105 7.81 0.77 45.59
N PRO A 106 6.94 -0.24 45.71
CA PRO A 106 5.62 -0.03 46.27
C PRO A 106 5.85 0.31 47.74
N THR A 107 5.70 1.59 48.08
CA THR A 107 5.53 2.01 49.46
C THR A 107 4.27 1.31 49.94
N LEU A 108 4.49 0.27 50.75
CA LEU A 108 3.46 -0.54 51.41
C LEU A 108 2.42 0.39 52.05
N SER A 109 1.26 0.53 51.41
CA SER A 109 0.10 1.13 52.05
C SER A 109 -0.44 0.13 53.08
N PRO A 110 -0.57 0.51 54.36
CA PRO A 110 -1.04 -0.41 55.38
C PRO A 110 -2.51 -0.77 55.13
N SER A 111 -2.76 -2.06 55.01
CA SER A 111 -4.09 -2.67 54.91
C SER A 111 -4.97 -2.26 56.11
N ILE A 112 -6.06 -1.55 55.85
CA ILE A 112 -7.17 -1.41 56.80
C ILE A 112 -8.17 -2.52 56.49
N SER A 113 -8.05 -3.64 57.21
CA SER A 113 -9.05 -4.70 57.19
C SER A 113 -10.29 -4.29 57.99
N PRO A 114 -11.51 -4.30 57.42
CA PRO A 114 -12.72 -4.23 58.21
C PRO A 114 -13.16 -5.65 58.57
N SER A 115 -12.71 -6.13 59.73
CA SER A 115 -13.34 -7.23 60.45
C SER A 115 -14.66 -6.75 61.07
N ARG A 116 -15.83 -7.07 60.50
CA ARG A 116 -17.03 -7.45 61.29
C ARG A 116 -18.24 -7.88 60.44
N ALA A 117 -18.59 -9.15 60.62
CA ALA A 117 -19.92 -9.72 60.80
C ALA A 117 -21.12 -9.14 60.03
N THR A 118 -21.80 -10.00 59.26
CA THR A 118 -23.24 -10.26 59.50
C THR A 118 -23.68 -11.58 58.88
N ARG A 119 -24.47 -12.29 59.67
CA ARG A 119 -24.99 -13.65 59.48
C ARG A 119 -25.98 -13.69 58.32
N SER A 120 -25.80 -14.63 57.40
CA SER A 120 -26.86 -15.05 56.47
C SER A 120 -27.83 -15.96 57.24
N PRO A 121 -29.14 -15.64 57.37
CA PRO A 121 -30.12 -16.61 57.82
C PRO A 121 -30.54 -17.49 56.63
N SER A 122 -30.47 -18.80 56.80
CA SER A 122 -31.09 -19.78 55.90
C SER A 122 -32.62 -19.68 55.99
N PRO A 123 -33.38 -19.80 54.89
CA PRO A 123 -34.78 -20.17 54.95
C PRO A 123 -34.92 -21.69 54.81
N SER A 124 -35.59 -22.27 55.81
CA SER A 124 -36.05 -23.66 55.88
C SER A 124 -37.12 -23.97 54.82
N SER A 125 -37.16 -25.25 54.41
CA SER A 125 -38.29 -25.90 53.75
C SER A 125 -39.58 -25.76 54.55
N GLN A 126 -40.70 -25.48 53.85
CA GLN A 126 -42.04 -25.85 54.30
C GLN A 126 -42.89 -26.26 53.08
N LEU A 127 -43.35 -27.52 53.14
CA LEU A 127 -44.47 -28.22 52.47
C LEU A 127 -44.72 -28.03 50.97
#